data_AF-A0A7Y4KL51-F1
#
_entry.id   AF-A0A7Y4KL51-F1
#
_cell.length_a   1.000
_cell.length_b   1.000
_cell.length_c   1.000
_cell.angle_alpha   90.00
_cell.angle_beta   90.00
_cell.angle_gamma   90.00
#
_symmetry.space_group_name_H-M   'P 1'
#
loop_
_entity.id
_entity.type
_entity.pdbx_description
1 polymer ?
#
loop_
_entity_poly.entity_id
_entity_poly.type
_entity_poly.pdbx_seq_one_letter_code
_entity_poly.pdbx_strand_id
1 'polypeptide(L)'
;MRLTHAIAAGLLSLASTPASADAPAQAILWKGSRNKAEAEARKATGSTLEAFLRKAGLSLPEGYPRLIESKTLPGLKPGFWVWLLGLCEPEAAPSILGPIKRLAPETYARAVRIPTEQLACPQQEGAPLETRKLTLKRPSGATLRVFTRDETTTPDPEHPNLRLTRTRYFFTLIGANGAVLDSKDLPGDERFNGAPAPGFESPRCDVTRLSATGKDTLSFIRHCTTATTECGALASLDERTVVTVEGDTVVPGVTERANEEDLTCH
;
A
#
# COMPACT_ATOMS: atom_id res chain seq x y z
N MET A 1 28.18 80.37 23.60
CA MET A 1 27.15 79.41 23.13
C MET A 1 27.85 78.08 22.87
N ARG A 2 27.55 77.05 23.66
CA ARG A 2 28.15 75.70 23.57
C ARG A 2 27.18 74.80 22.81
N LEU A 3 27.62 74.16 21.72
CA LEU A 3 26.89 73.08 21.05
C LEU A 3 27.58 71.75 21.34
N THR A 4 27.03 71.00 22.28
CA THR A 4 27.35 69.59 22.53
C THR A 4 26.59 68.72 21.54
N HIS A 5 27.31 68.00 20.67
CA HIS A 5 26.76 66.95 19.81
C HIS A 5 26.70 65.64 20.59
N ALA A 6 25.50 65.11 20.81
CA ALA A 6 25.30 63.77 21.36
C ALA A 6 25.35 62.74 20.22
N ILE A 7 26.33 61.83 20.25
CA ILE A 7 26.40 60.66 19.39
C ILE A 7 25.60 59.55 20.08
N ALA A 8 24.41 59.23 19.56
CA ALA A 8 23.64 58.08 20.02
C ALA A 8 24.14 56.81 19.32
N ALA A 9 24.73 55.91 20.09
CA ALA A 9 25.12 54.57 19.65
C ALA A 9 23.87 53.67 19.61
N GLY A 10 23.40 53.34 18.41
CA GLY A 10 22.35 52.35 18.19
C GLY A 10 22.92 50.93 18.23
N LEU A 11 22.62 50.19 19.29
CA LEU A 11 22.87 48.74 19.37
C LEU A 11 21.92 48.01 18.41
N LEU A 12 22.45 47.44 17.33
CA LEU A 12 21.74 46.45 16.52
C LEU A 12 21.71 45.12 17.29
N SER A 13 20.56 44.79 17.84
CA SER A 13 20.26 43.45 18.38
C SER A 13 20.04 42.48 17.21
N LEU A 14 21.05 41.67 16.90
CA LEU A 14 20.90 40.51 16.02
C LEU A 14 19.99 39.50 16.73
N ALA A 15 18.73 39.42 16.30
CA ALA A 15 17.82 38.36 16.70
C ALA A 15 18.29 37.05 16.07
N SER A 16 19.05 36.26 16.84
CA SER A 16 19.39 34.89 16.48
C SER A 16 18.10 34.07 16.42
N THR A 17 17.62 33.75 15.21
CA THR A 17 16.63 32.69 15.04
C THR A 17 17.21 31.39 15.61
N PRO A 18 16.52 30.69 16.52
CA PRO A 18 17.02 29.43 17.03
C PRO A 18 17.24 28.48 15.85
N ALA A 19 18.45 27.95 15.72
CA ALA A 19 18.73 26.86 14.80
C ALA A 19 17.76 25.73 15.14
N SER A 20 16.97 25.28 14.16
CA SER A 20 16.06 24.16 14.35
C SER A 20 16.89 22.98 14.85
N ALA A 21 16.59 22.53 16.07
CA ALA A 21 17.40 21.50 16.71
C ALA A 21 17.11 20.17 16.00
N ASP A 22 18.17 19.53 15.49
CA ASP A 22 18.05 18.21 14.88
C ASP A 22 17.44 17.22 15.89
N ALA A 23 16.27 16.69 15.55
CA ALA A 23 15.53 15.71 16.32
C ALA A 23 15.88 14.27 15.88
N PRO A 24 15.78 13.28 16.79
CA PRO A 24 15.88 11.88 16.41
C PRO A 24 14.71 11.49 15.50
N ALA A 25 15.03 10.85 14.37
CA ALA A 25 14.04 10.35 13.43
C ALA A 25 14.44 8.97 12.88
N GLN A 26 13.55 8.36 12.13
CA GLN A 26 13.77 7.13 11.38
C GLN A 26 13.60 7.40 9.89
N ALA A 27 14.68 7.19 9.12
CA ALA A 27 14.61 7.18 7.67
C ALA A 27 14.10 5.82 7.21
N ILE A 28 12.96 5.81 6.51
CA ILE A 28 12.44 4.64 5.82
C ILE A 28 13.10 4.57 4.44
N LEU A 29 13.97 3.58 4.26
CA LEU A 29 14.82 3.45 3.09
C LEU A 29 14.42 2.23 2.29
N TRP A 30 14.52 2.35 0.97
CA TRP A 30 14.41 1.27 0.02
C TRP A 30 15.69 1.14 -0.78
N LYS A 31 16.10 -0.11 -1.00
CA LYS A 31 17.18 -0.61 -1.85
C LYS A 31 18.07 0.46 -2.51
N GLY A 32 19.36 0.41 -2.21
CA GLY A 32 20.37 1.26 -2.84
C GLY A 32 21.42 0.51 -3.65
N SER A 33 22.37 1.26 -4.22
CA SER A 33 23.64 0.74 -4.73
C SER A 33 24.77 1.70 -4.39
N ARG A 34 26.02 1.20 -4.39
CA ARG A 34 27.20 2.07 -4.35
C ARG A 34 27.37 2.85 -5.65
N ASN A 35 26.84 2.31 -6.75
CA ASN A 35 26.84 2.95 -8.05
C ASN A 35 25.53 3.73 -8.23
N LYS A 36 25.65 5.05 -8.48
CA LYS A 36 24.50 5.93 -8.69
C LYS A 36 23.62 5.47 -9.85
N ALA A 37 24.22 5.12 -10.99
CA ALA A 37 23.49 4.71 -12.18
C ALA A 37 22.68 3.42 -11.95
N GLU A 38 23.23 2.47 -11.17
CA GLU A 38 22.49 1.26 -10.78
C GLU A 38 21.34 1.57 -9.81
N ALA A 39 21.52 2.55 -8.91
CA ALA A 39 20.44 2.97 -8.02
C ALA A 39 19.33 3.70 -8.78
N GLU A 40 19.69 4.53 -9.77
CA GLU A 40 18.76 5.24 -10.66
C GLU A 40 18.02 4.29 -11.61
N ALA A 41 18.68 3.25 -12.13
CA ALA A 41 18.04 2.23 -12.97
C ALA A 41 16.84 1.55 -12.28
N ARG A 42 16.77 1.61 -10.95
CA ARG A 42 15.65 1.08 -10.15
C ARG A 42 14.45 2.03 -10.09
N LYS A 43 14.51 3.21 -10.69
CA LYS A 43 13.39 4.16 -10.74
C LYS A 43 12.12 3.54 -11.31
N ALA A 44 12.22 2.72 -12.36
CA ALA A 44 11.07 2.04 -12.96
C ALA A 44 10.38 1.10 -11.94
N THR A 45 11.16 0.27 -11.24
CA THR A 45 10.64 -0.56 -10.14
C THR A 45 10.12 0.27 -8.97
N GLY A 46 10.65 1.48 -8.77
CA GLY A 46 10.19 2.43 -7.76
C GLY A 46 8.83 3.03 -8.09
N SER A 47 8.58 3.40 -9.34
CA SER A 47 7.27 3.86 -9.79
C SER A 47 6.22 2.76 -9.68
N THR A 48 6.58 1.50 -9.99
CA THR A 48 5.70 0.34 -9.76
C THR A 48 5.43 0.15 -8.26
N LEU A 49 6.44 0.27 -7.41
CA LEU A 49 6.29 0.19 -5.97
C LEU A 49 5.40 1.31 -5.43
N GLU A 50 5.60 2.56 -5.84
CA GLU A 50 4.78 3.71 -5.42
C GLU A 50 3.31 3.53 -5.82
N ALA A 51 3.06 3.16 -7.08
CA ALA A 51 1.71 2.89 -7.56
C ALA A 51 1.04 1.76 -6.75
N PHE A 52 1.81 0.74 -6.39
CA PHE A 52 1.32 -0.37 -5.57
C PHE A 52 1.10 0.05 -4.11
N LEU A 53 1.99 0.81 -3.50
CA LEU A 53 1.85 1.36 -2.15
C LEU A 53 0.55 2.18 -2.05
N ARG A 54 0.31 3.07 -3.02
CA ARG A 54 -0.93 3.87 -3.08
C ARG A 54 -2.18 2.98 -3.16
N LYS A 55 -2.15 1.95 -4.01
CA LYS A 55 -3.24 0.96 -4.08
C LYS A 55 -3.43 0.18 -2.77
N ALA A 56 -2.36 -0.04 -2.01
CA ALA A 56 -2.41 -0.65 -0.69
C ALA A 56 -2.76 0.34 0.44
N GLY A 57 -3.02 1.61 0.12
CA GLY A 57 -3.38 2.66 1.09
C GLY A 57 -2.20 3.28 1.79
N LEU A 58 -1.00 3.07 1.26
CA LEU A 58 0.21 3.72 1.72
C LEU A 58 0.51 4.89 0.80
N SER A 59 0.27 6.10 1.28
CA SER A 59 0.67 7.32 0.59
C SER A 59 2.07 7.71 1.02
N LEU A 60 2.95 7.94 0.04
CA LEU A 60 4.24 8.55 0.29
C LEU A 60 4.07 10.07 0.37
N PRO A 61 4.85 10.78 1.21
CA PRO A 61 4.78 12.23 1.25
C PRO A 61 5.20 12.87 -0.08
N GLU A 62 4.84 14.13 -0.28
CA GLU A 62 5.24 14.87 -1.47
C GLU A 62 6.78 14.90 -1.63
N GLY A 63 7.25 14.65 -2.85
CA GLY A 63 8.69 14.58 -3.15
C GLY A 63 9.35 13.25 -2.78
N TYR A 64 8.57 12.23 -2.39
CA TYR A 64 9.01 10.86 -2.18
C TYR A 64 8.33 9.91 -3.19
N PRO A 65 8.96 8.80 -3.60
CA PRO A 65 10.30 8.37 -3.20
C PRO A 65 11.37 9.22 -3.90
N ARG A 66 12.47 9.53 -3.20
CA ARG A 66 13.60 10.27 -3.80
C ARG A 66 14.93 9.57 -3.57
N LEU A 67 15.79 9.63 -4.57
CA LEU A 67 17.14 9.09 -4.49
C LEU A 67 18.06 10.09 -3.77
N ILE A 68 18.74 9.62 -2.73
CA ILE A 68 19.71 10.42 -1.97
C ILE A 68 21.05 9.68 -1.88
N GLU A 69 22.14 10.43 -1.71
CA GLU A 69 23.41 9.84 -1.28
C GLU A 69 23.39 9.71 0.23
N SER A 70 23.72 8.53 0.77
CA SER A 70 23.58 8.24 2.20
C SER A 70 24.36 9.20 3.10
N LYS A 71 25.45 9.81 2.62
CA LYS A 71 26.22 10.80 3.39
C LYS A 71 25.44 12.08 3.70
N THR A 72 24.33 12.37 3.00
CA THR A 72 23.55 13.59 3.19
C THR A 72 22.55 13.49 4.35
N LEU A 73 22.37 12.29 4.94
CA LEU A 73 21.56 12.10 6.12
C LEU A 73 22.44 11.66 7.30
N PRO A 74 22.64 12.53 8.32
CA PRO A 74 23.37 12.18 9.53
C PRO A 74 22.79 10.93 10.20
N GLY A 75 23.64 9.93 10.44
CA GLY A 75 23.24 8.62 10.98
C GLY A 75 23.28 7.49 9.96
N LEU A 76 23.33 7.79 8.65
CA LEU A 76 23.55 6.79 7.62
C LEU A 76 25.04 6.58 7.33
N LYS A 77 25.39 5.35 6.92
CA LYS A 77 26.74 5.01 6.47
C LYS A 77 27.00 5.61 5.07
N PRO A 78 28.05 6.42 4.86
CA PRO A 78 28.40 6.96 3.55
C PRO A 78 28.70 5.90 2.47
N GLY A 79 28.61 6.29 1.20
CA GLY A 79 29.05 5.49 0.05
C GLY A 79 27.94 4.70 -0.67
N PHE A 80 26.67 5.01 -0.41
CA PHE A 80 25.53 4.40 -1.09
C PHE A 80 24.57 5.47 -1.61
N TRP A 81 23.89 5.17 -2.70
CA TRP A 81 22.71 5.88 -3.19
C TRP A 81 21.48 5.05 -2.82
N VAL A 82 20.55 5.61 -2.07
CA VAL A 82 19.38 4.92 -1.51
C VAL A 82 18.10 5.67 -1.82
N TRP A 83 17.00 4.95 -2.01
CA TRP A 83 15.68 5.56 -2.17
C TRP A 83 15.10 5.84 -0.78
N LEU A 84 14.92 7.11 -0.45
CA LEU A 84 14.23 7.53 0.76
C LEU A 84 12.73 7.52 0.47
N LEU A 85 11.97 6.80 1.30
CA LEU A 85 10.51 6.71 1.22
C LEU A 85 9.82 7.67 2.21
N GLY A 86 10.52 8.06 3.28
CA GLY A 86 10.03 9.04 4.24
C GLY A 86 10.91 9.13 5.48
N LEU A 87 10.61 10.13 6.30
CA LEU A 87 11.29 10.44 7.55
C LEU A 87 10.23 10.49 8.64
N CYS A 88 10.26 9.52 9.55
CA CYS A 88 9.24 9.35 10.59
C CYS A 88 9.80 9.64 11.97
N GLU A 89 8.93 10.02 12.89
CA GLU A 89 9.24 9.92 14.32
C GLU A 89 9.55 8.45 14.69
N PRO A 90 10.47 8.19 15.64
CA PRO A 90 10.85 6.83 16.03
C PRO A 90 9.69 5.91 16.39
N GLU A 91 8.65 6.45 17.03
CA GLU A 91 7.43 5.78 17.47
C GLU A 91 6.46 5.48 16.33
N ALA A 92 6.44 6.32 15.29
CA ALA A 92 5.56 6.16 14.12
C ALA A 92 6.16 5.20 13.08
N ALA A 93 7.48 5.07 13.02
CA ALA A 93 8.16 4.25 12.01
C ALA A 93 7.76 2.76 11.99
N PRO A 94 7.57 2.05 13.13
CA PRO A 94 7.26 0.62 13.11
C PRO A 94 5.90 0.28 12.47
N SER A 95 4.87 1.10 12.69
CA SER A 95 3.53 0.87 12.15
C SER A 95 3.49 1.03 10.63
N ILE A 96 4.38 1.85 10.07
CA ILE A 96 4.52 2.09 8.63
C ILE A 96 5.49 1.10 7.97
N LEU A 97 6.62 0.78 8.62
CA LEU A 97 7.65 -0.08 8.05
C LEU A 97 7.14 -1.50 7.79
N GLY A 98 6.31 -2.05 8.68
CA GLY A 98 5.75 -3.40 8.54
C GLY A 98 4.97 -3.61 7.24
N PRO A 99 3.93 -2.81 6.96
CA PRO A 99 3.20 -2.80 5.70
C PRO A 99 4.12 -2.64 4.47
N ILE A 100 5.04 -1.68 4.48
CA ILE A 100 5.95 -1.45 3.36
C ILE A 100 6.86 -2.68 3.13
N LYS A 101 7.42 -3.28 4.19
CA LYS A 101 8.26 -4.49 4.10
C LYS A 101 7.54 -5.69 3.52
N ARG A 102 6.22 -5.80 3.71
CA ARG A 102 5.45 -6.89 3.10
C ARG A 102 5.52 -6.83 1.57
N LEU A 103 5.69 -5.64 1.01
CA LEU A 103 5.62 -5.33 -0.41
C LEU A 103 6.99 -5.14 -1.05
N ALA A 104 7.87 -4.44 -0.34
CA ALA A 104 9.26 -4.25 -0.68
C ALA A 104 10.11 -4.80 0.48
N PRO A 105 10.43 -6.10 0.51
CA PRO A 105 11.16 -6.75 1.62
C PRO A 105 12.52 -6.12 1.93
N GLU A 106 13.12 -5.46 0.94
CA GLU A 106 14.40 -4.76 1.06
C GLU A 106 14.28 -3.37 1.71
N THR A 107 13.09 -2.99 2.16
CA THR A 107 12.91 -1.76 2.93
C THR A 107 13.37 -1.94 4.37
N TYR A 108 13.99 -0.90 4.91
CA TYR A 108 14.51 -0.90 6.26
C TYR A 108 14.47 0.51 6.85
N ALA A 109 14.44 0.59 8.17
CA ALA A 109 14.59 1.85 8.89
C ALA A 109 16.04 2.03 9.39
N ARG A 110 16.47 3.29 9.47
CA ARG A 110 17.70 3.70 10.14
C ARG A 110 17.45 4.94 10.97
N ALA A 111 18.03 4.96 12.17
CA ALA A 111 18.06 6.15 13.00
C ALA A 111 18.87 7.24 12.29
N VAL A 112 18.29 8.43 12.21
CA VAL A 112 18.92 9.63 11.66
C VAL A 112 18.66 10.81 12.58
N ARG A 113 19.40 11.90 12.37
CA ARG A 113 19.13 13.20 12.99
C ARG A 113 18.83 14.21 11.90
N ILE A 114 17.67 14.85 12.01
CA ILE A 114 17.18 15.82 11.02
C ILE A 114 16.42 16.94 11.72
N PRO A 115 16.30 18.11 11.10
CA PRO A 115 15.40 19.14 11.58
C PRO A 115 13.95 18.63 11.59
N THR A 116 13.19 18.97 12.64
CA THR A 116 11.80 18.52 12.82
C THR A 116 10.91 18.89 11.62
N GLU A 117 11.15 20.03 10.99
CA GLU A 117 10.44 20.49 9.79
C GLU A 117 10.64 19.60 8.55
N GLN A 118 11.62 18.69 8.57
CA GLN A 118 11.86 17.72 7.50
C GLN A 118 11.16 16.38 7.73
N LEU A 119 10.46 16.20 8.87
CA LEU A 119 9.64 15.02 9.11
C LEU A 119 8.53 14.93 8.05
N ALA A 120 8.48 13.79 7.39
CA ALA A 120 7.55 13.48 6.32
C ALA A 120 7.37 11.96 6.33
N CYS A 121 6.48 11.48 7.21
CA CYS A 121 6.25 10.05 7.37
C CYS A 121 5.18 9.58 6.38
N PRO A 122 5.36 8.42 5.69
CA PRO A 122 4.30 7.84 4.90
C PRO A 122 3.06 7.58 5.76
N GLN A 123 1.88 7.69 5.15
CA GLN A 123 0.61 7.52 5.85
C GLN A 123 -0.11 6.26 5.38
N GLN A 124 -0.79 5.59 6.31
CA GLN A 124 -1.68 4.48 6.03
C GLN A 124 -3.13 4.99 6.07
N GLU A 125 -3.81 4.94 4.94
CA GLU A 125 -5.23 5.19 4.80
C GLU A 125 -6.02 3.87 4.87
N GLY A 126 -7.09 3.88 5.64
CA GLY A 126 -7.98 2.73 5.80
C GLY A 126 -7.33 1.54 6.51
N ALA A 127 -7.87 0.35 6.26
CA ALA A 127 -7.34 -0.87 6.86
C ALA A 127 -5.90 -1.15 6.40
N PRO A 128 -5.05 -1.71 7.26
CA PRO A 128 -3.70 -2.11 6.87
C PRO A 128 -3.73 -3.26 5.87
N LEU A 129 -2.70 -3.34 5.03
CA LEU A 129 -2.54 -4.48 4.14
C LEU A 129 -2.17 -5.74 4.93
N GLU A 130 -2.94 -6.80 4.73
CA GLU A 130 -2.76 -8.12 5.32
C GLU A 130 -2.16 -9.11 4.33
N THR A 131 -1.39 -10.08 4.82
CA THR A 131 -0.82 -11.15 3.99
C THR A 131 -1.68 -12.40 4.08
N ARG A 132 -2.06 -12.96 2.93
CA ARG A 132 -2.68 -14.29 2.88
C ARG A 132 -1.59 -15.37 2.81
N LYS A 133 -1.87 -16.54 3.40
CA LYS A 133 -0.92 -17.66 3.47
C LYS A 133 -0.63 -18.31 2.11
N LEU A 134 -1.29 -17.89 1.04
CA LEU A 134 -1.07 -18.42 -0.29
C LEU A 134 0.13 -17.74 -0.96
N THR A 135 1.11 -18.54 -1.33
CA THR A 135 2.28 -18.11 -2.11
C THR A 135 2.56 -19.15 -3.18
N LEU A 136 2.65 -18.72 -4.43
CA LEU A 136 3.02 -19.58 -5.55
C LEU A 136 4.47 -19.30 -5.93
N LYS A 137 5.35 -20.27 -5.69
CA LYS A 137 6.77 -20.18 -6.04
C LYS A 137 6.99 -20.63 -7.47
N ARG A 138 7.73 -19.84 -8.25
CA ARG A 138 8.01 -20.12 -9.66
C ARG A 138 9.44 -20.64 -9.84
N PRO A 139 9.71 -21.43 -10.90
CA PRO A 139 11.06 -21.90 -11.20
C PRO A 139 12.09 -20.79 -11.39
N SER A 140 11.67 -19.61 -11.85
CA SER A 140 12.54 -18.42 -11.99
C SER A 140 13.00 -17.82 -10.66
N GLY A 141 12.53 -18.35 -9.52
CA GLY A 141 12.74 -17.78 -8.19
C GLY A 141 11.77 -16.63 -7.85
N ALA A 142 10.93 -16.20 -8.80
CA ALA A 142 9.84 -15.28 -8.53
C ALA A 142 8.75 -15.95 -7.68
N THR A 143 8.00 -15.16 -6.93
CA THR A 143 6.91 -15.61 -6.07
C THR A 143 5.69 -14.73 -6.28
N LEU A 144 4.55 -15.34 -6.58
CA LEU A 144 3.26 -14.65 -6.55
C LEU A 144 2.72 -14.75 -5.13
N ARG A 145 2.47 -13.59 -4.52
CA ARG A 145 1.91 -13.46 -3.17
C ARG A 145 0.55 -12.77 -3.25
N VAL A 146 -0.33 -13.14 -2.34
CA VAL A 146 -1.66 -12.54 -2.24
C VAL A 146 -1.76 -11.71 -0.96
N PHE A 147 -2.18 -10.46 -1.12
CA PHE A 147 -2.45 -9.54 -0.02
C PHE A 147 -3.92 -9.13 -0.01
N THR A 148 -4.44 -8.75 1.15
CA THR A 148 -5.81 -8.25 1.28
C THR A 148 -5.88 -6.94 2.02
N ARG A 149 -6.84 -6.11 1.63
CA ARG A 149 -7.20 -4.88 2.36
C ARG A 149 -8.70 -4.65 2.28
N ASP A 150 -9.29 -4.27 3.39
CA ASP A 150 -10.69 -3.85 3.42
C ASP A 150 -10.84 -2.38 3.02
N GLU A 151 -11.73 -2.13 2.08
CA GLU A 151 -12.14 -0.81 1.62
C GLU A 151 -13.59 -0.58 2.04
N THR A 152 -13.82 0.41 2.90
CA THR A 152 -15.18 0.77 3.32
C THR A 152 -15.66 1.98 2.52
N THR A 153 -16.82 1.87 1.90
CA THR A 153 -17.46 3.00 1.22
C THR A 153 -17.85 4.07 2.23
N THR A 154 -17.79 5.34 1.81
CA THR A 154 -18.51 6.40 2.50
C THR A 154 -20.01 6.08 2.49
N PRO A 155 -20.72 6.31 3.60
CA PRO A 155 -22.17 6.13 3.63
C PRO A 155 -22.83 7.01 2.58
N ASP A 156 -23.85 6.47 1.94
CA ASP A 156 -24.77 7.24 1.11
C ASP A 156 -25.53 8.23 2.01
N PRO A 157 -25.64 9.52 1.66
CA PRO A 157 -26.51 10.46 2.37
C PRO A 157 -27.96 9.97 2.54
N GLU A 158 -28.49 9.21 1.59
CA GLU A 158 -29.85 8.63 1.63
C GLU A 158 -29.93 7.39 2.53
N HIS A 159 -28.79 6.72 2.74
CA HIS A 159 -28.65 5.55 3.60
C HIS A 159 -27.45 5.68 4.54
N PRO A 160 -27.49 6.63 5.51
CA PRO A 160 -26.32 7.01 6.32
C PRO A 160 -25.80 5.88 7.22
N ASN A 161 -26.63 4.86 7.44
CA ASN A 161 -26.28 3.68 8.23
C ASN A 161 -25.72 2.53 7.37
N LEU A 162 -25.90 2.59 6.04
CA LEU A 162 -25.43 1.54 5.14
C LEU A 162 -23.97 1.82 4.77
N ARG A 163 -23.10 0.87 5.10
CA ARG A 163 -21.70 0.89 4.70
C ARG A 163 -21.35 -0.43 4.06
N LEU A 164 -20.79 -0.38 2.85
CA LEU A 164 -20.22 -1.55 2.19
C LEU A 164 -18.73 -1.60 2.51
N THR A 165 -18.30 -2.66 3.17
CA THR A 165 -16.89 -3.03 3.24
C THR A 165 -16.62 -4.10 2.18
N ARG A 166 -15.67 -3.83 1.29
CA ARG A 166 -15.20 -4.77 0.28
C ARG A 166 -13.73 -5.11 0.54
N THR A 167 -13.41 -6.39 0.66
CA THR A 167 -12.02 -6.85 0.69
C THR A 167 -11.46 -6.84 -0.73
N ARG A 168 -10.36 -6.13 -0.96
CA ARG A 168 -9.57 -6.18 -2.19
C ARG A 168 -8.47 -7.20 -2.06
N TYR A 169 -8.30 -8.03 -3.09
CA TYR A 169 -7.23 -9.01 -3.20
C TYR A 169 -6.19 -8.50 -4.18
N PHE A 170 -4.95 -8.34 -3.73
CA PHE A 170 -3.82 -7.95 -4.55
C PHE A 170 -2.95 -9.17 -4.85
N PHE A 171 -2.81 -9.49 -6.13
CA PHE A 171 -1.96 -10.54 -6.65
C PHE A 171 -0.67 -9.90 -7.12
N THR A 172 0.40 -10.04 -6.32
CA THR A 172 1.65 -9.32 -6.51
C THR A 172 2.77 -10.30 -6.82
N LEU A 173 3.38 -10.15 -8.00
CA LEU A 173 4.53 -10.93 -8.42
C LEU A 173 5.82 -10.26 -7.93
N ILE A 174 6.58 -10.99 -7.12
CA ILE A 174 7.85 -10.53 -6.55
C ILE A 174 8.97 -11.37 -7.16
N GLY A 175 9.93 -10.71 -7.81
CA GLY A 175 11.10 -11.36 -8.41
C GLY A 175 12.05 -11.94 -7.36
N ALA A 176 12.97 -12.81 -7.79
CA ALA A 176 13.96 -13.44 -6.91
C ALA A 176 14.85 -12.42 -6.16
N ASN A 177 15.00 -11.22 -6.73
CA ASN A 177 15.76 -10.11 -6.15
C ASN A 177 14.92 -9.22 -5.19
N GLY A 178 13.68 -9.61 -4.88
CA GLY A 178 12.76 -8.87 -4.01
C GLY A 178 12.01 -7.72 -4.67
N ALA A 179 12.23 -7.44 -5.96
CA ALA A 179 11.51 -6.39 -6.67
C ALA A 179 10.07 -6.80 -7.00
N VAL A 180 9.13 -5.87 -6.87
CA VAL A 180 7.77 -6.04 -7.40
C VAL A 180 7.84 -5.94 -8.92
N LEU A 181 7.46 -7.02 -9.61
CA LEU A 181 7.49 -7.12 -11.07
C LEU A 181 6.16 -6.65 -11.68
N ASP A 182 5.05 -7.13 -11.14
CA ASP A 182 3.71 -6.69 -11.51
C ASP A 182 2.72 -6.92 -10.36
N SER A 183 1.59 -6.22 -10.40
CA SER A 183 0.49 -6.49 -9.49
C SER A 183 -0.87 -6.16 -10.09
N LYS A 184 -1.82 -7.06 -9.86
CA LYS A 184 -3.24 -6.88 -10.20
C LYS A 184 -4.10 -7.03 -8.98
N ASP A 185 -5.31 -6.52 -9.07
CA ASP A 185 -6.26 -6.53 -7.97
C ASP A 185 -7.63 -7.02 -8.44
N LEU A 186 -8.32 -7.78 -7.58
CA LEU A 186 -9.69 -8.25 -7.79
C LEU A 186 -10.55 -7.92 -6.57
N PRO A 187 -11.85 -7.62 -6.75
CA PRO A 187 -12.79 -7.54 -5.64
C PRO A 187 -12.99 -8.93 -5.02
N GLY A 188 -13.10 -9.01 -3.70
CA GLY A 188 -13.35 -10.24 -2.97
C GLY A 188 -14.64 -10.17 -2.15
N ASP A 189 -14.49 -10.40 -0.84
CA ASP A 189 -15.61 -10.48 0.12
C ASP A 189 -16.29 -9.11 0.31
N GLU A 190 -17.60 -9.11 0.43
CA GLU A 190 -18.45 -7.95 0.61
C GLU A 190 -19.28 -8.09 1.89
N ARG A 191 -19.30 -7.04 2.70
CA ARG A 191 -20.01 -6.99 3.98
C ARG A 191 -20.74 -5.66 4.11
N PHE A 192 -22.00 -5.71 4.50
CA PHE A 192 -22.76 -4.51 4.82
C PHE A 192 -22.90 -4.36 6.34
N ASN A 193 -22.73 -3.14 6.82
CA ASN A 193 -23.24 -2.77 8.14
C ASN A 193 -24.67 -2.25 7.96
N GLY A 194 -25.65 -2.91 8.60
CA GLY A 194 -27.07 -2.61 8.47
C GLY A 194 -27.82 -3.55 7.51
N ALA A 195 -29.16 -3.50 7.55
CA ALA A 195 -29.98 -4.21 6.58
C ALA A 195 -29.85 -3.50 5.21
N PRO A 196 -29.55 -4.21 4.12
CA PRO A 196 -29.58 -3.61 2.79
C PRO A 196 -30.97 -3.04 2.52
N ALA A 197 -31.03 -1.86 1.89
CA ALA A 197 -32.31 -1.30 1.46
C ALA A 197 -33.03 -2.28 0.49
N PRO A 198 -34.37 -2.33 0.48
CA PRO A 198 -35.12 -3.06 -0.54
C PRO A 198 -34.66 -2.60 -1.94
N GLY A 199 -34.31 -3.55 -2.83
CA GLY A 199 -33.85 -3.26 -4.19
C GLY A 199 -32.34 -3.42 -4.44
N PHE A 200 -31.56 -3.87 -3.46
CA PHE A 200 -30.17 -4.33 -3.70
C PHE A 200 -30.18 -5.75 -4.28
N GLU A 201 -30.35 -5.86 -5.60
CA GLU A 201 -30.60 -7.14 -6.31
C GLU A 201 -29.32 -7.89 -6.75
N SER A 202 -28.14 -7.31 -6.56
CA SER A 202 -26.89 -7.94 -6.99
C SER A 202 -26.47 -9.08 -6.04
N PRO A 203 -26.04 -10.25 -6.56
CA PRO A 203 -25.44 -11.29 -5.73
C PRO A 203 -24.27 -10.74 -4.91
N ARG A 204 -24.31 -10.95 -3.60
CA ARG A 204 -23.28 -10.54 -2.65
C ARG A 204 -22.29 -11.68 -2.48
N CYS A 205 -21.02 -11.39 -2.70
CA CYS A 205 -19.99 -12.40 -2.50
C CYS A 205 -19.31 -12.28 -1.14
N ASP A 206 -19.35 -13.30 -0.31
CA ASP A 206 -18.89 -13.23 1.09
C ASP A 206 -17.88 -14.33 1.47
N VAL A 207 -17.64 -15.30 0.57
CA VAL A 207 -16.61 -16.32 0.75
C VAL A 207 -15.67 -16.35 -0.44
N THR A 208 -14.44 -15.89 -0.22
CA THR A 208 -13.36 -16.04 -1.18
C THR A 208 -12.48 -17.24 -0.86
N ARG A 209 -12.33 -18.15 -1.82
CA ARG A 209 -11.38 -19.26 -1.80
C ARG A 209 -10.27 -19.03 -2.81
N LEU A 210 -9.04 -19.32 -2.39
CA LEU A 210 -7.86 -19.25 -3.22
C LEU A 210 -7.16 -20.60 -3.21
N SER A 211 -6.82 -21.12 -4.39
CA SER A 211 -6.06 -22.35 -4.52
C SER A 211 -5.06 -22.27 -5.66
N ALA A 212 -3.89 -22.87 -5.49
CA ALA A 212 -2.98 -23.09 -6.62
C ALA A 212 -3.53 -24.23 -7.48
N THR A 213 -3.71 -23.97 -8.78
CA THR A 213 -4.18 -24.97 -9.75
C THR A 213 -3.10 -25.43 -10.70
N GLY A 214 -1.93 -24.80 -10.65
CA GLY A 214 -0.77 -25.11 -11.48
C GLY A 214 0.48 -24.37 -10.97
N LYS A 215 1.58 -24.46 -11.72
CA LYS A 215 2.85 -23.81 -11.37
C LYS A 215 2.82 -22.28 -11.53
N ASP A 216 1.96 -21.79 -12.41
CA ASP A 216 1.84 -20.37 -12.76
C ASP A 216 0.40 -19.86 -12.62
N THR A 217 -0.51 -20.66 -12.05
CA THR A 217 -1.95 -20.34 -11.99
C THR A 217 -2.52 -20.47 -10.58
N LEU A 218 -3.34 -19.50 -10.21
CA LEU A 218 -4.19 -19.51 -9.02
C LEU A 218 -5.66 -19.47 -9.45
N SER A 219 -6.50 -20.29 -8.82
CA SER A 219 -7.96 -20.13 -8.89
C SER A 219 -8.40 -19.22 -7.76
N PHE A 220 -9.16 -18.19 -8.12
CA PHE A 220 -9.84 -17.27 -7.23
C PHE A 220 -11.34 -17.50 -7.39
N ILE A 221 -12.00 -18.00 -6.34
CA ILE A 221 -13.42 -18.33 -6.37
C ILE A 221 -14.11 -17.50 -5.31
N ARG A 222 -15.16 -16.79 -5.69
CA ARG A 222 -16.04 -16.04 -4.81
C ARG A 222 -17.39 -16.73 -4.80
N HIS A 223 -17.85 -17.19 -3.65
CA HIS A 223 -19.22 -17.64 -3.49
C HIS A 223 -20.11 -16.42 -3.26
N CYS A 224 -21.22 -16.35 -3.99
CA CYS A 224 -22.13 -15.23 -3.99
C CYS A 224 -23.57 -15.69 -3.73
N THR A 225 -24.28 -14.94 -2.89
CA THR A 225 -25.66 -15.22 -2.49
C THR A 225 -26.55 -14.03 -2.81
N THR A 226 -27.79 -14.29 -3.19
CA THR A 226 -28.80 -13.25 -3.43
C THR A 226 -29.81 -13.25 -2.28
N ALA A 227 -30.33 -12.06 -1.96
CA ALA A 227 -31.44 -11.93 -1.02
C ALA A 227 -32.76 -11.97 -1.82
N THR A 228 -33.14 -13.15 -2.28
CA THR A 228 -34.42 -13.38 -2.97
C THR A 228 -35.36 -14.26 -2.14
N THR A 229 -36.66 -14.01 -2.26
CA THR A 229 -37.73 -14.87 -1.73
C THR A 229 -38.61 -15.44 -2.85
N GLU A 230 -38.28 -15.15 -4.11
CA GLU A 230 -39.02 -15.63 -5.26
C GLU A 230 -38.58 -17.04 -5.64
N CYS A 231 -39.53 -17.97 -5.67
CA CYS A 231 -39.27 -19.35 -6.05
C CYS A 231 -38.78 -19.43 -7.50
N GLY A 232 -37.69 -20.15 -7.73
CA GLY A 232 -37.04 -20.25 -9.04
C GLY A 232 -36.13 -19.07 -9.39
N ALA A 233 -35.98 -18.07 -8.51
CA ALA A 233 -34.94 -17.06 -8.66
C ALA A 233 -33.58 -17.62 -8.23
N LEU A 234 -32.51 -17.17 -8.88
CA LEU A 234 -31.14 -17.50 -8.52
C LEU A 234 -30.89 -17.15 -7.05
N ALA A 235 -30.54 -18.14 -6.23
CA ALA A 235 -30.25 -18.04 -4.80
C ALA A 235 -28.74 -17.91 -4.52
N SER A 236 -27.92 -18.66 -5.24
CA SER A 236 -26.46 -18.61 -5.09
C SER A 236 -25.72 -18.95 -6.38
N LEU A 237 -24.47 -18.51 -6.48
CA LEU A 237 -23.53 -18.89 -7.53
C LEU A 237 -22.09 -18.80 -7.05
N ASP A 238 -21.17 -19.41 -7.79
CA ASP A 238 -19.74 -19.18 -7.67
C ASP A 238 -19.24 -18.34 -8.86
N GLU A 239 -18.51 -17.27 -8.57
CA GLU A 239 -17.70 -16.55 -9.55
C GLU A 239 -16.25 -17.04 -9.50
N ARG A 240 -15.74 -17.54 -10.63
CA ARG A 240 -14.39 -18.05 -10.74
C ARG A 240 -13.55 -17.19 -11.68
N THR A 241 -12.41 -16.73 -11.18
CA THR A 241 -11.37 -16.09 -11.97
C THR A 241 -10.08 -16.90 -11.86
N VAL A 242 -9.46 -17.23 -13.00
CA VAL A 242 -8.11 -17.81 -13.01
C VAL A 242 -7.10 -16.67 -13.13
N VAL A 243 -6.16 -16.60 -12.19
CA VAL A 243 -5.05 -15.64 -12.23
C VAL A 243 -3.80 -16.38 -12.69
N THR A 244 -3.27 -15.96 -13.84
CA THR A 244 -2.09 -16.57 -14.47
C THR A 244 -0.89 -15.63 -14.36
N VAL A 245 0.31 -16.21 -14.22
CA VAL A 245 1.57 -15.47 -14.33
C VAL A 245 2.23 -15.78 -15.67
N GLU A 246 2.35 -14.76 -16.51
CA GLU A 246 2.96 -14.85 -17.84
C GLU A 246 4.24 -14.01 -17.86
N GLY A 247 5.40 -14.66 -17.90
CA GLY A 247 6.68 -13.96 -17.75
C GLY A 247 6.74 -13.19 -16.44
N ASP A 248 6.88 -11.87 -16.51
CA ASP A 248 6.93 -10.95 -15.36
C ASP A 248 5.58 -10.24 -15.11
N THR A 249 4.49 -10.73 -15.70
CA THR A 249 3.16 -10.10 -15.65
C THR A 249 2.14 -11.02 -14.97
N VAL A 250 1.22 -10.41 -14.22
CA VAL A 250 0.05 -11.06 -13.63
C VAL A 250 -1.16 -10.76 -14.52
N VAL A 251 -1.86 -11.81 -14.95
CA VAL A 251 -2.98 -11.74 -15.89
C VAL A 251 -4.21 -12.40 -15.25
N PRO A 252 -5.16 -11.61 -14.73
CA PRO A 252 -6.46 -12.11 -14.32
C PRO A 252 -7.26 -12.45 -15.59
N GLY A 253 -7.78 -13.68 -15.66
CA GLY A 253 -8.70 -14.10 -16.72
C GLY A 253 -10.07 -13.46 -16.58
N VAL A 254 -10.97 -13.82 -17.49
CA VAL A 254 -12.38 -13.47 -17.40
C VAL A 254 -13.01 -14.20 -16.21
N THR A 255 -13.90 -13.52 -15.49
CA THR A 255 -14.68 -14.15 -14.43
C THR A 255 -15.83 -14.94 -15.03
N GLU A 256 -15.90 -16.22 -14.73
CA GLU A 256 -16.95 -17.14 -15.17
C GLU A 256 -17.89 -17.47 -14.00
N ARG A 257 -19.18 -17.69 -14.29
CA ARG A 257 -20.15 -18.18 -13.30
C ARG A 257 -20.22 -19.70 -13.33
N ALA A 258 -20.37 -20.30 -12.17
CA ALA A 258 -20.52 -21.73 -11.98
C ALA A 258 -21.40 -22.02 -10.76
N ASN A 259 -21.84 -23.28 -10.62
CA ASN A 259 -22.59 -23.75 -9.43
C ASN A 259 -23.80 -22.86 -9.09
N GLU A 260 -24.58 -22.48 -10.11
CA GLU A 260 -25.80 -21.71 -9.91
C GLU A 260 -26.87 -22.58 -9.24
N GLU A 261 -27.46 -22.06 -8.17
CA GLU A 261 -28.53 -22.71 -7.43
C GLU A 261 -29.74 -21.78 -7.36
N ASP A 262 -30.92 -22.28 -7.72
CA ASP A 262 -32.18 -21.55 -7.66
C ASP A 262 -32.92 -21.82 -6.34
N LEU A 263 -33.69 -20.84 -5.86
CA LEU A 263 -34.50 -20.97 -4.66
C LEU A 263 -35.63 -21.98 -4.88
N THR A 264 -35.58 -23.09 -4.16
CA THR A 264 -36.67 -24.09 -4.14
C THR A 264 -37.66 -23.78 -3.02
N CYS A 265 -38.95 -23.69 -3.35
CA CYS A 265 -40.04 -23.56 -2.38
C CYS A 265 -40.80 -24.87 -2.24
N HIS A 266 -41.25 -25.19 -1.03
CA HIS A 266 -42.05 -26.37 -0.71
C HIS A 266 -43.44 -25.96 -0.20
#